data_AF-A0A520JB39-F1
#
_entry.id   AF-A0A520JB39-F1
#
_cell.length_a   1.000
_cell.length_b   1.000
_cell.length_c   1.000
_cell.angle_alpha   90.00
_cell.angle_beta   90.00
_cell.angle_gamma   90.00
#
_symmetry.space_group_name_H-M   'P 1'
#
loop_
_entity.id
_entity.type
_entity.pdbx_description
1 polymer ?
#
loop_
_entity_poly.entity_id
_entity_poly.type
_entity_poly.pdbx_seq_one_letter_code
_entity_poly.pdbx_strand_id
1 'polypeptide(L)'
;MTLQGWILILGFVGILLALTKPVGSWLFALYEGRRTPLHAVLGPVETGFYRLAGIDPAKEQGWRRYALHMLIFNAMLMALTYAVLRLQGVLPGNPQGLAGLAPHLAFNTAVSFTTNTNWQSYGGESTMSNLSQMFGLTIHNFLSAATGIALAFALFRGFARRSATTIGNFWADA
;
A
#
# COMPACT_ATOMS: atom_id res chain seq x y z
N MET A 1 3.62 26.73 -27.79
CA MET A 1 3.29 25.29 -27.72
C MET A 1 3.89 24.62 -28.95
N THR A 2 4.79 23.65 -28.78
CA THR A 2 5.50 22.99 -29.91
C THR A 2 4.74 21.74 -30.37
N LEU A 3 4.91 21.34 -31.64
CA LEU A 3 4.31 20.10 -32.18
C LEU A 3 4.74 18.86 -31.38
N GLN A 4 6.00 18.82 -30.95
CA GLN A 4 6.54 17.76 -30.09
C GLN A 4 5.79 17.67 -28.75
N GLY A 5 5.46 18.81 -28.13
CA GLY A 5 4.68 18.82 -26.88
C GLY A 5 3.29 18.21 -27.07
N TRP A 6 2.61 18.53 -28.17
CA TRP A 6 1.31 17.92 -28.50
C TRP A 6 1.39 16.42 -28.74
N ILE A 7 2.41 15.96 -29.47
CA ILE A 7 2.62 14.52 -29.71
C ILE A 7 2.85 13.78 -28.38
N LEU A 8 3.64 14.35 -27.45
CA LEU A 8 3.87 13.74 -26.14
C LEU A 8 2.59 13.64 -25.30
N ILE A 9 1.78 14.71 -25.26
CA ILE A 9 0.51 14.70 -24.51
C ILE A 9 -0.45 13.67 -25.09
N LEU A 10 -0.64 13.68 -26.42
CA LEU A 10 -1.56 12.76 -27.08
C LEU A 10 -1.09 11.30 -26.96
N GLY A 11 0.22 11.07 -27.09
CA GLY A 11 0.82 9.75 -26.88
C GLY A 11 0.63 9.25 -25.45
N PHE A 12 0.91 10.08 -24.45
CA PHE A 12 0.72 9.76 -23.04
C PHE A 12 -0.74 9.42 -22.73
N VAL A 13 -1.69 10.28 -23.12
CA VAL A 13 -3.13 10.06 -22.89
C VAL A 13 -3.62 8.81 -23.63
N GLY A 14 -3.18 8.60 -24.88
CA GLY A 14 -3.54 7.44 -25.67
C GLY A 14 -3.11 6.13 -25.00
N ILE A 15 -1.86 6.06 -24.53
CA ILE A 15 -1.33 4.89 -23.81
C ILE A 15 -2.04 4.71 -22.47
N LEU A 16 -2.27 5.79 -21.72
CA LEU A 16 -2.97 5.74 -20.43
C LEU A 16 -4.37 5.13 -20.59
N LEU A 17 -5.16 5.61 -21.56
CA LEU A 17 -6.50 5.10 -21.82
C LEU A 17 -6.49 3.64 -22.29
N ALA A 18 -5.51 3.27 -23.13
CA ALA A 18 -5.33 1.90 -23.59
C ALA A 18 -5.04 0.94 -22.42
N LEU A 19 -4.24 1.36 -21.43
CA LEU A 19 -3.93 0.55 -20.24
C LEU A 19 -5.03 0.58 -19.17
N THR A 20 -5.80 1.67 -19.08
CA THR A 20 -6.85 1.83 -18.07
C THR A 20 -7.92 0.76 -18.18
N LYS A 21 -8.35 0.40 -19.40
CA LYS A 21 -9.40 -0.59 -19.61
C LYS A 21 -9.03 -2.01 -19.12
N PRO A 22 -7.89 -2.61 -19.52
CA PRO A 22 -7.51 -3.95 -19.03
C PRO A 22 -7.25 -3.95 -17.52
N VAL A 23 -6.52 -2.96 -16.99
CA VAL A 23 -6.23 -2.86 -15.55
C VAL A 23 -7.52 -2.66 -14.75
N GLY A 24 -8.38 -1.74 -15.17
CA GLY A 24 -9.66 -1.47 -14.51
C GLY A 24 -10.60 -2.68 -14.52
N SER A 25 -10.65 -3.43 -15.63
CA SER A 25 -11.44 -4.66 -15.71
C SER A 25 -10.94 -5.73 -14.75
N TRP A 26 -9.62 -5.81 -14.56
CA TRP A 26 -9.01 -6.73 -13.59
C TRP A 26 -9.26 -6.30 -12.14
N LEU A 27 -9.10 -5.00 -11.82
CA LEU A 27 -9.45 -4.46 -10.50
C LEU A 27 -10.93 -4.67 -10.18
N PHE A 28 -11.82 -4.51 -11.17
CA PHE A 28 -13.24 -4.79 -11.00
C PHE A 28 -13.52 -6.28 -10.71
N ALA A 29 -12.78 -7.19 -11.35
CA ALA A 29 -12.89 -8.61 -11.04
C ALA A 29 -12.45 -8.93 -9.60
N LEU A 30 -11.37 -8.31 -9.13
CA LEU A 30 -10.92 -8.44 -7.73
C LEU A 30 -11.96 -7.87 -6.75
N TYR A 31 -12.49 -6.68 -7.06
CA TYR A 31 -13.55 -6.03 -6.28
C TYR A 31 -14.79 -6.92 -6.09
N GLU A 32 -15.21 -7.63 -7.15
CA GLU A 32 -16.34 -8.58 -7.11
C GLU A 32 -16.00 -9.91 -6.44
N GLY A 33 -14.73 -10.15 -6.08
CA GLY A 33 -14.27 -11.43 -5.54
C GLY A 33 -14.26 -12.56 -6.58
N ARG A 34 -14.18 -12.23 -7.88
CA ARG A 34 -14.08 -13.23 -8.95
C ARG A 34 -12.71 -13.89 -8.92
N ARG A 35 -12.67 -15.21 -9.14
CA ARG A 35 -11.40 -15.93 -9.29
C ARG A 35 -10.67 -15.45 -10.54
N THR A 36 -9.47 -14.91 -10.35
CA THR A 36 -8.59 -14.50 -11.45
C THR A 36 -7.58 -15.63 -11.75
N PRO A 37 -6.94 -15.66 -12.93
CA PRO A 37 -5.89 -16.64 -13.23
C PRO A 37 -4.75 -16.64 -12.20
N LEU A 38 -4.46 -15.48 -11.59
CA LEU A 38 -3.48 -15.35 -10.52
C LEU A 38 -3.87 -16.12 -9.25
N HIS A 39 -5.16 -16.31 -8.96
CA HIS A 39 -5.59 -17.13 -7.82
C HIS A 39 -5.20 -18.60 -8.00
N ALA A 40 -5.04 -19.10 -9.23
CA ALA A 40 -4.61 -20.48 -9.45
C ALA A 40 -3.16 -20.71 -8.96
N VAL A 41 -2.31 -19.68 -9.04
CA VAL A 41 -0.89 -19.76 -8.67
C VAL A 41 -0.66 -19.23 -7.25
N LEU A 42 -1.25 -18.07 -6.93
CA LEU A 42 -1.04 -17.36 -5.66
C LEU A 42 -2.08 -17.68 -4.59
N GLY A 43 -3.24 -18.23 -4.95
CA GLY A 43 -4.31 -18.55 -4.00
C GLY A 43 -3.88 -19.49 -2.86
N PRO A 44 -3.06 -20.54 -3.09
CA PRO A 44 -2.52 -21.36 -2.00
C PRO A 44 -1.63 -20.59 -1.03
N VAL A 45 -0.83 -19.65 -1.56
CA VAL A 45 0.07 -18.79 -0.77
C VAL A 45 -0.74 -17.81 0.07
N GLU A 46 -1.71 -17.14 -0.54
CA GLU A 46 -2.67 -16.25 0.10
C GLU A 46 -3.44 -16.95 1.21
N THR A 47 -3.99 -18.13 0.94
CA THR A 47 -4.70 -18.95 1.94
C THR A 47 -3.77 -19.36 3.08
N GLY A 48 -2.50 -19.64 2.77
CA GLY A 48 -1.46 -19.91 3.77
C GLY A 48 -1.25 -18.72 4.72
N PHE A 49 -1.07 -17.52 4.18
CA PHE A 49 -0.93 -16.30 4.98
C PHE A 49 -2.17 -15.99 5.80
N TYR A 50 -3.38 -16.13 5.23
CA TYR A 50 -4.62 -15.95 5.98
C TYR A 50 -4.74 -16.93 7.14
N ARG A 51 -4.40 -18.21 6.93
CA ARG A 51 -4.42 -19.21 8.01
C ARG A 51 -3.39 -18.90 9.10
N LEU A 52 -2.18 -18.51 8.73
CA LEU A 52 -1.12 -18.17 9.69
C LEU A 52 -1.47 -16.92 10.50
N ALA A 53 -2.14 -15.94 9.88
CA ALA A 53 -2.60 -14.72 10.54
C ALA A 53 -3.95 -14.89 11.27
N GLY A 54 -4.61 -16.05 11.17
CA GLY A 54 -5.93 -16.30 11.75
C GLY A 54 -7.05 -15.46 11.11
N ILE A 55 -6.87 -15.06 9.85
CA ILE A 55 -7.78 -14.21 9.08
C ILE A 55 -8.72 -15.10 8.28
N ASP A 56 -10.03 -14.88 8.46
CA ASP A 56 -11.05 -15.45 7.58
C ASP A 56 -11.43 -14.39 6.53
N PRO A 57 -11.00 -14.54 5.26
CA PRO A 57 -11.29 -13.57 4.21
C PRO A 57 -12.79 -13.49 3.86
N ALA A 58 -13.56 -14.55 4.12
CA ALA A 58 -15.01 -14.58 3.84
C ALA A 58 -15.82 -13.80 4.89
N LYS A 59 -15.22 -13.48 6.05
CA LYS A 59 -15.90 -12.78 7.13
C LYS A 59 -16.05 -11.29 6.82
N GLU A 60 -17.26 -10.90 6.45
CA GLU A 60 -17.55 -9.50 6.19
C GLU A 60 -17.52 -8.62 7.45
N GLN A 61 -17.16 -7.34 7.24
CA GLN A 61 -17.00 -6.33 8.27
C GLN A 61 -17.93 -5.15 8.00
N GLY A 62 -18.56 -4.63 9.04
CA GLY A 62 -19.19 -3.32 9.00
C GLY A 62 -18.15 -2.20 8.94
N TRP A 63 -18.57 -1.00 8.53
CA TRP A 63 -17.66 0.12 8.28
C TRP A 63 -16.76 0.49 9.47
N ARG A 64 -17.30 0.43 10.70
CA ARG A 64 -16.53 0.76 11.92
C ARG A 64 -15.35 -0.19 12.11
N ARG A 65 -15.59 -1.49 11.93
CA ARG A 65 -14.56 -2.52 12.08
C ARG A 65 -13.53 -2.41 10.95
N TYR A 66 -14.00 -2.18 9.73
CA TYR A 66 -13.12 -1.97 8.57
C TYR A 66 -12.18 -0.77 8.79
N ALA A 67 -12.72 0.39 9.19
CA ALA A 67 -11.94 1.59 9.47
C ALA A 67 -10.96 1.38 10.63
N LEU A 68 -11.39 0.71 11.71
CA LEU A 68 -10.52 0.41 12.84
C LEU A 68 -9.35 -0.49 12.45
N HIS A 69 -9.60 -1.56 11.69
CA HIS A 69 -8.53 -2.43 11.20
C HIS A 69 -7.55 -1.67 10.31
N MET A 70 -8.04 -0.83 9.41
CA MET A 70 -7.22 0.02 8.56
C MET A 70 -6.32 0.96 9.39
N LEU A 71 -6.88 1.62 10.40
CA LEU A 71 -6.13 2.53 11.26
C LEU A 71 -5.06 1.79 12.09
N ILE A 72 -5.41 0.64 12.68
CA ILE A 72 -4.47 -0.17 13.45
C ILE A 72 -3.34 -0.66 12.56
N PHE A 73 -3.65 -1.15 11.36
CA PHE A 73 -2.65 -1.63 10.41
C PHE A 73 -1.63 -0.54 10.05
N ASN A 74 -2.12 0.65 9.67
CA ASN A 74 -1.25 1.76 9.31
C ASN A 74 -0.47 2.32 10.52
N ALA A 75 -1.07 2.37 11.70
CA ALA A 75 -0.37 2.80 12.92
C ALA A 75 0.77 1.84 13.29
N MET A 76 0.55 0.53 13.18
CA MET A 76 1.59 -0.48 13.43
C MET A 76 2.71 -0.41 12.39
N LEU A 77 2.37 -0.23 11.11
CA LEU A 77 3.34 -0.08 10.04
C LEU A 77 4.19 1.19 10.20
N MET A 78 3.55 2.30 10.58
CA MET A 78 4.24 3.55 10.90
C MET A 78 5.19 3.38 12.08
N ALA A 79 4.74 2.71 13.15
CA ALA A 79 5.58 2.44 14.32
C ALA A 79 6.78 1.54 13.98
N LEU A 80 6.57 0.52 13.14
CA LEU A 80 7.65 -0.33 12.62
C LEU A 80 8.68 0.50 11.85
N THR A 81 8.24 1.31 10.89
CA THR A 81 9.15 2.16 10.11
C THR A 81 9.87 3.17 11.00
N TYR A 82 9.17 3.79 11.96
CA TYR A 82 9.80 4.69 12.92
C TYR A 82 10.93 3.97 13.70
N ALA A 83 10.67 2.76 14.18
CA ALA A 83 11.68 1.96 14.89
C ALA A 83 12.87 1.61 13.98
N VAL A 84 12.63 1.19 12.74
CA VAL A 84 13.69 0.90 11.75
C VAL A 84 14.57 2.13 11.52
N LEU A 85 13.97 3.30 11.29
CA LEU A 85 14.71 4.54 11.04
C LEU A 85 15.51 5.02 12.26
N ARG A 86 14.96 4.87 13.47
CA ARG A 86 15.65 5.20 14.73
C ARG A 86 16.80 4.26 15.03
N LEU A 87 16.63 2.97 14.70
CA LEU A 87 17.59 1.91 15.00
C LEU A 87 18.51 1.58 13.81
N GLN A 88 18.44 2.30 12.69
CA GLN A 88 19.20 1.93 11.49
C GLN A 88 20.72 1.80 11.72
N GLY A 89 21.27 2.53 12.71
CA GLY A 89 22.69 2.47 13.05
C GLY A 89 23.13 1.13 13.64
N VAL A 90 22.22 0.32 14.18
CA VAL A 90 22.51 -1.00 14.74
C VAL A 90 21.92 -2.15 13.90
N LEU A 91 21.07 -1.82 12.93
CA LEU A 91 20.46 -2.81 12.04
C LEU A 91 21.42 -3.22 10.91
N PRO A 92 21.28 -4.45 10.36
CA PRO A 92 22.08 -4.90 9.23
C PRO A 92 21.76 -4.08 7.97
N GLY A 93 22.57 -4.22 6.92
CA GLY A 93 22.33 -3.50 5.66
C GLY A 93 22.73 -2.01 5.70
N ASN A 94 23.68 -1.67 6.56
CA ASN A 94 24.25 -0.32 6.71
C ASN A 94 25.77 -0.31 6.46
N PRO A 95 26.23 -0.54 5.21
CA PRO A 95 27.66 -0.63 4.89
C PRO A 95 28.40 0.70 5.10
N GLN A 96 27.68 1.83 5.07
CA GLN A 96 28.22 3.17 5.26
C GLN A 96 28.28 3.60 6.73
N GLY A 97 27.78 2.78 7.67
CA GLY A 97 27.80 3.10 9.10
C GLY A 97 26.95 4.32 9.48
N LEU A 98 25.87 4.59 8.74
CA LEU A 98 24.98 5.73 8.97
C LEU A 98 24.29 5.64 10.34
N ALA A 99 24.27 6.73 11.10
CA ALA A 99 23.62 6.76 12.41
C ALA A 99 22.08 6.70 12.31
N GLY A 100 21.42 6.36 13.41
CA GLY A 100 19.95 6.47 13.54
C GLY A 100 19.44 7.88 13.29
N LEU A 101 18.34 8.02 12.54
CA LEU A 101 17.74 9.34 12.22
C LEU A 101 17.31 10.07 13.49
N ALA A 102 17.43 11.40 13.54
CA ALA A 102 16.88 12.20 14.63
C ALA A 102 15.36 11.92 14.83
N PRO A 103 14.84 11.97 16.07
CA PRO A 103 13.45 11.59 16.36
C PRO A 103 12.39 12.28 15.50
N HIS A 104 12.54 13.58 15.24
CA HIS A 104 11.60 14.35 14.43
C HIS A 104 11.64 13.92 12.95
N LEU A 105 12.84 13.65 12.41
CA LEU A 105 13.03 13.23 11.03
C LEU A 105 12.47 11.82 10.81
N ALA A 106 12.80 10.88 11.70
CA ALA A 106 12.27 9.52 11.66
C ALA A 106 10.73 9.52 11.73
N PHE A 107 10.15 10.38 12.58
CA PHE A 107 8.69 10.51 12.70
C PHE A 107 8.07 11.09 11.43
N ASN A 108 8.62 12.21 10.93
CA ASN A 108 8.13 12.83 9.69
C ASN A 108 8.19 11.86 8.51
N THR A 109 9.30 11.14 8.33
CA THR A 109 9.46 10.16 7.26
C THR A 109 8.50 8.98 7.43
N ALA A 110 8.35 8.43 8.63
CA ALA A 110 7.42 7.33 8.88
C ALA A 110 5.96 7.73 8.57
N VAL A 111 5.52 8.91 9.03
CA VAL A 111 4.19 9.45 8.70
C VAL A 111 4.05 9.63 7.20
N SER A 112 5.01 10.31 6.57
CA SER A 112 5.02 10.63 5.15
C SER A 112 4.84 9.41 4.24
N PHE A 113 5.53 8.31 4.53
CA PHE A 113 5.40 7.07 3.75
C PHE A 113 4.11 6.31 4.08
N THR A 114 3.71 6.29 5.35
CA THR A 114 2.42 5.68 5.77
C THR A 114 1.24 6.38 5.10
N THR A 115 1.30 7.71 4.95
CA THR A 115 0.27 8.52 4.28
C THR A 115 0.41 8.56 2.76
N ASN A 116 1.23 7.67 2.16
CA ASN A 116 1.49 7.60 0.72
C ASN A 116 1.91 8.94 0.09
N THR A 117 2.53 9.81 0.90
CA THR A 117 2.94 11.16 0.48
C THR A 117 4.38 11.15 -0.02
N ASN A 118 5.24 10.36 0.64
CA ASN A 118 6.64 10.19 0.30
C ASN A 118 7.41 11.53 0.22
N TRP A 119 7.02 12.50 1.05
CA TRP A 119 7.81 13.68 1.36
C TRP A 119 9.17 13.28 1.95
N GLN A 120 10.22 13.92 1.45
CA GLN A 120 11.61 13.68 1.84
C GLN A 120 12.30 15.01 2.14
N SER A 121 12.69 15.20 3.40
CA SER A 121 13.48 16.36 3.87
C SER A 121 14.89 15.94 4.30
N TYR A 122 15.46 14.97 3.60
CA TYR A 122 16.77 14.36 3.87
C TYR A 122 17.45 13.98 2.55
N GLY A 123 18.78 13.84 2.56
CA GLY A 123 19.52 13.27 1.43
C GLY A 123 19.49 11.74 1.50
N GLY A 124 18.90 11.08 0.50
CA GLY A 124 18.68 9.63 0.53
C GLY A 124 19.98 8.84 0.73
N GLU A 125 21.00 9.17 -0.04
CA GLU A 125 22.30 8.49 -0.09
C GLU A 125 23.20 8.78 1.10
N SER A 126 22.97 9.91 1.79
CA SER A 126 23.77 10.34 2.94
C SER A 126 23.08 10.10 4.29
N THR A 127 21.77 9.81 4.29
CA THR A 127 20.96 9.70 5.51
C THR A 127 20.37 8.31 5.73
N MET A 128 20.05 7.56 4.67
CA MET A 128 19.32 6.29 4.78
C MET A 128 20.20 5.08 4.47
N SER A 129 20.20 4.10 5.36
CA SER A 129 20.81 2.79 5.10
C SER A 129 20.04 2.01 4.02
N ASN A 130 20.69 1.03 3.40
CA ASN A 130 20.05 0.17 2.40
C ASN A 130 18.85 -0.57 3.00
N LEU A 131 18.95 -1.03 4.25
CA LEU A 131 17.83 -1.67 4.94
C LEU A 131 16.68 -0.70 5.19
N SER A 132 16.97 0.53 5.61
CA SER A 132 15.95 1.57 5.80
C SER A 132 15.19 1.82 4.50
N GLN A 133 15.88 1.93 3.36
CA GLN A 133 15.21 2.09 2.07
C GLN A 133 14.40 0.85 1.69
N MET A 134 15.03 -0.32 1.67
CA MET A 134 14.44 -1.56 1.17
C MET A 134 13.31 -2.10 2.05
N PHE A 135 13.49 -2.10 3.37
CA PHE A 135 12.50 -2.64 4.31
C PHE A 135 11.69 -1.54 4.98
N GLY A 136 12.31 -0.43 5.38
CA GLY A 136 11.60 0.63 6.08
C GLY A 136 10.66 1.44 5.18
N LEU A 137 11.10 1.77 3.96
CA LEU A 137 10.39 2.70 3.07
C LEU A 137 9.69 1.98 1.91
N THR A 138 10.34 1.03 1.22
CA THR A 138 9.75 0.37 0.06
C THR A 138 8.47 -0.40 0.39
N ILE A 139 8.33 -0.96 1.59
CA ILE A 139 7.10 -1.65 1.99
C ILE A 139 5.87 -0.72 1.93
N HIS A 140 6.05 0.57 2.23
CA HIS A 140 4.96 1.56 2.16
C HIS A 140 4.53 1.84 0.73
N ASN A 141 5.44 1.78 -0.25
CA ASN A 141 5.09 1.97 -1.66
C ASN A 141 4.08 0.92 -2.16
N PHE A 142 3.94 -0.21 -1.45
CA PHE A 142 2.92 -1.21 -1.69
C PHE A 142 1.75 -1.06 -0.72
N LEU A 143 2.03 -1.07 0.59
CA LEU A 143 1.00 -1.19 1.63
C LEU A 143 0.14 0.08 1.79
N SER A 144 0.71 1.27 1.60
CA SER A 144 -0.06 2.52 1.67
C SER A 144 -0.95 2.68 0.42
N ALA A 145 -0.45 2.28 -0.75
CA ALA A 145 -1.22 2.23 -1.99
C ALA A 145 -2.34 1.19 -1.92
N ALA A 146 -2.05 -0.02 -1.41
CA ALA A 146 -3.03 -1.09 -1.21
C ALA A 146 -4.14 -0.64 -0.25
N THR A 147 -3.78 0.01 0.87
CA THR A 147 -4.76 0.63 1.78
C THR A 147 -5.69 1.60 1.05
N GLY A 148 -5.15 2.47 0.19
CA GLY A 148 -5.95 3.41 -0.60
C GLY A 148 -6.93 2.73 -1.55
N ILE A 149 -6.48 1.68 -2.25
CA ILE A 149 -7.32 0.88 -3.16
C ILE A 149 -8.41 0.13 -2.38
N ALA A 150 -8.06 -0.48 -1.24
CA ALA A 150 -9.00 -1.18 -0.37
C ALA A 150 -10.13 -0.24 0.12
N LEU A 151 -9.78 0.99 0.51
CA LEU A 151 -10.79 2.00 0.88
C LEU A 151 -11.67 2.41 -0.30
N ALA A 152 -11.12 2.52 -1.51
CA ALA A 152 -11.91 2.77 -2.72
C ALA A 152 -12.89 1.62 -2.98
N PHE A 153 -12.47 0.37 -2.83
CA PHE A 153 -13.35 -0.81 -2.94
C PHE A 153 -14.46 -0.78 -1.88
N ALA A 154 -14.12 -0.48 -0.63
CA ALA A 154 -15.09 -0.36 0.45
C ALA A 154 -16.15 0.74 0.15
N LEU A 155 -15.72 1.88 -0.39
CA LEU A 155 -16.60 2.96 -0.82
C LEU A 155 -17.52 2.53 -1.98
N PHE A 156 -16.97 1.89 -3.00
CA PHE A 156 -17.75 1.38 -4.14
C PHE A 156 -18.78 0.32 -3.69
N ARG A 157 -18.44 -0.56 -2.74
CA ARG A 157 -19.39 -1.51 -2.13
C ARG A 157 -20.52 -0.77 -1.41
N GLY A 158 -20.20 0.32 -0.72
CA GLY A 158 -21.19 1.17 -0.05
C GLY A 158 -22.24 1.77 -1.00
N PHE A 159 -21.86 2.10 -2.24
CA PHE A 159 -22.80 2.57 -3.27
C PHE A 159 -23.52 1.45 -4.02
N ALA A 160 -22.82 0.35 -4.34
CA ALA A 160 -23.34 -0.70 -5.20
C ALA A 160 -24.28 -1.68 -4.46
N ARG A 161 -24.02 -1.97 -3.18
CA ARG A 161 -24.81 -2.94 -2.40
C ARG A 161 -26.08 -2.27 -1.85
N ARG A 162 -27.22 -2.97 -1.95
CA ARG A 162 -28.51 -2.48 -1.44
C ARG A 162 -28.79 -3.03 -0.04
N SER A 163 -29.08 -2.15 0.91
CA SER A 163 -29.43 -2.49 2.30
C SER A 163 -28.41 -3.40 3.03
N ALA A 164 -27.15 -3.40 2.60
CA ALA A 164 -26.09 -4.16 3.26
C ALA A 164 -25.56 -3.42 4.49
N THR A 165 -25.23 -4.15 5.54
CA THR A 165 -24.61 -3.61 6.77
C THR A 165 -23.08 -3.72 6.78
N THR A 166 -22.52 -4.26 5.70
CA THR A 166 -21.12 -4.68 5.56
C THR A 166 -20.50 -4.19 4.24
N ILE A 167 -19.19 -3.96 4.27
CA ILE A 167 -18.42 -3.41 3.14
C ILE A 167 -17.20 -4.27 2.75
N GLY A 168 -17.26 -5.57 3.04
CA GLY A 168 -16.18 -6.53 2.77
C GLY A 168 -15.22 -6.70 3.95
N ASN A 169 -13.95 -7.00 3.69
CA ASN A 169 -12.97 -7.31 4.73
C ASN A 169 -11.63 -6.62 4.43
N PHE A 170 -11.20 -5.71 5.31
CA PHE A 170 -9.97 -4.94 5.11
C PHE A 170 -8.75 -5.83 4.86
N TRP A 171 -8.63 -6.93 5.60
CA TRP A 171 -7.49 -7.84 5.49
C TRP A 171 -7.47 -8.68 4.21
N ALA A 172 -8.62 -8.80 3.54
CA ALA A 172 -8.71 -9.46 2.25
C ALA A 172 -8.54 -8.47 1.09
N ASP A 173 -8.80 -7.19 1.33
CA ASP A 173 -8.72 -6.14 0.31
C ASP A 173 -7.33 -5.47 0.23
N ALA A 174 -6.61 -5.35 1.35
CA ALA A 174 -5.32 -4.67 1.49
C ALA A 174 -4.14 -5.65 1.45
#